data_AF-A0A9X1IKX4-F1
#
_entry.id   AF-A0A9X1IKX4-F1
#
_cell.length_a   1.000
_cell.length_b   1.000
_cell.length_c   1.000
_cell.angle_alpha   90.00
_cell.angle_beta   90.00
_cell.angle_gamma   90.00
#
_symmetry.space_group_name_H-M   'P 1'
#
loop_
_entity.id
_entity.type
_entity.pdbx_description
1 polymer ?
#
loop_
_entity_poly.entity_id
_entity_poly.type
_entity_poly.pdbx_seq_one_letter_code
_entity_poly.pdbx_strand_id
1 'polypeptide(L)' 'MKTHLKQDNFGNLDAEYYVEQAYELRREFYAQAIKKAVVHVKHFFAHFSITRPLKAFHH' A
#
# COMPACT_ATOMS: atom_id res chain seq x y z
N MET A 1 1.82 -30.08 6.24
CA MET A 1 2.03 -29.63 4.84
C MET A 1 3.51 -29.66 4.57
N LYS A 2 3.98 -30.46 3.60
CA LYS A 2 5.37 -30.36 3.13
C LYS A 2 5.42 -29.13 2.22
N THR A 3 5.91 -28.01 2.73
CA THR A 3 6.19 -26.84 1.90
C THR A 3 7.40 -27.18 1.03
N HIS A 4 7.14 -27.57 -0.21
CA HIS A 4 8.18 -27.74 -1.21
C HIS A 4 8.76 -26.35 -1.52
N LEU A 5 9.87 -26.01 -0.87
CA LEU A 5 10.61 -24.79 -1.16
C LEU A 5 11.14 -24.89 -2.59
N LYS A 6 11.03 -23.80 -3.34
CA LYS A 6 11.57 -23.76 -4.70
C LYS A 6 13.09 -23.78 -4.62
N GLN A 7 13.66 -24.71 -5.39
CA GLN A 7 15.09 -24.90 -5.49
C GLN A 7 15.56 -24.53 -6.90
N ASP A 8 16.80 -24.05 -6.98
CA ASP A 8 17.49 -23.77 -8.23
C ASP A 8 17.93 -25.07 -8.94
N ASN A 9 18.56 -24.94 -10.11
CA ASN A 9 19.04 -26.08 -10.89
C ASN A 9 20.17 -26.88 -10.21
N PHE A 10 20.70 -26.38 -9.09
CA PHE A 10 21.76 -27.01 -8.31
C PHE A 10 21.23 -27.63 -7.00
N GLY A 11 19.92 -27.55 -6.74
CA GLY A 11 19.28 -28.08 -5.54
C GLY A 11 19.39 -27.16 -4.32
N ASN A 12 19.87 -25.92 -4.48
CA ASN A 12 19.87 -24.92 -3.44
C ASN A 12 18.54 -24.16 -3.42
N LEU A 13 18.26 -23.44 -2.34
CA LEU A 13 17.11 -22.52 -2.27
C LEU A 13 17.23 -21.45 -3.36
N ASP A 14 16.18 -21.30 -4.17
CA ASP A 14 16.14 -20.35 -5.29
C ASP A 14 15.95 -18.92 -4.75
N ALA A 15 17.04 -18.29 -4.36
CA ALA A 15 17.04 -16.96 -3.77
C ALA A 15 16.45 -15.91 -4.73
N GLU A 16 16.71 -16.03 -6.04
CA GLU A 16 16.19 -15.11 -7.04
C GLU A 16 14.66 -15.16 -7.08
N TYR A 17 14.08 -16.36 -7.11
CA TYR A 17 12.63 -16.53 -7.05
C TYR A 17 12.00 -15.89 -5.81
N TYR A 18 12.59 -16.08 -4.64
CA TYR A 18 12.04 -15.52 -3.40
C TYR A 18 12.22 -14.00 -3.31
N VAL A 19 13.30 -13.46 -3.89
CA VAL A 19 13.53 -12.01 -3.99
C VAL A 19 12.49 -11.37 -4.91
N GLU A 20 12.24 -11.95 -6.09
CA GLU A 20 11.20 -11.47 -7.02
C GLU A 20 9.82 -11.48 -6.34
N GLN A 21 9.45 -12.58 -5.70
CA GLN A 21 8.19 -12.69 -4.96
C GLN A 21 8.08 -11.64 -3.84
N ALA A 22 9.17 -11.36 -3.13
CA ALA A 22 9.19 -10.32 -2.12
C ALA A 22 9.00 -8.92 -2.73
N TYR A 23 9.53 -8.65 -3.92
CA TYR A 23 9.30 -7.40 -4.64
C TYR A 23 7.86 -7.27 -5.13
N GLU A 24 7.27 -8.33 -5.66
CA GLU A 24 5.87 -8.36 -6.10
C GLU A 24 4.93 -8.09 -4.91
N LEU A 25 5.10 -8.83 -3.82
CA LEU A 25 4.30 -8.65 -2.60
C LEU A 25 4.40 -7.22 -2.05
N ARG A 26 5.62 -6.68 -2.03
CA ARG A 26 5.88 -5.32 -1.56
C ARG A 26 5.19 -4.28 -2.45
N ARG A 27 5.21 -4.48 -3.77
CA ARG A 27 4.55 -3.61 -4.74
C ARG A 27 3.03 -3.61 -4.56
N GLU A 28 2.43 -4.78 -4.41
CA GLU A 28 0.99 -4.92 -4.17
C GLU A 28 0.57 -4.25 -2.86
N PHE A 29 1.33 -4.48 -1.78
CA PHE A 29 1.08 -3.86 -0.49
C PHE A 29 1.14 -2.33 -0.58
N TYR A 30 2.18 -1.77 -1.21
CA TYR A 30 2.28 -0.32 -1.39
C TYR A 30 1.16 0.24 -2.26
N ALA A 31 0.77 -0.43 -3.33
CA ALA A 31 -0.34 0.02 -4.17
C ALA A 31 -1.66 0.12 -3.37
N GLN A 32 -1.94 -0.85 -2.51
CA GLN A 32 -3.11 -0.81 -1.63
C GLN A 32 -2.98 0.24 -0.52
N ALA A 33 -1.80 0.35 0.10
CA ALA A 33 -1.52 1.33 1.14
C ALA A 33 -1.66 2.77 0.63
N ILE A 34 -1.11 3.07 -0.56
CA ILE A 34 -1.21 4.39 -1.19
C ILE A 34 -2.66 4.72 -1.53
N LYS A 35 -3.42 3.78 -2.11
CA LYS A 35 -4.85 3.99 -2.37
C LYS A 35 -5.62 4.34 -1.09
N LYS A 36 -5.38 3.62 0.00
CA LYS A 36 -5.98 3.91 1.31
C LYS A 36 -5.55 5.27 1.86
N ALA A 37 -4.27 5.63 1.74
CA ALA A 37 -3.75 6.92 2.19
C ALA A 37 -4.40 8.09 1.44
N VAL A 38 -4.53 7.99 0.11
CA VAL A 38 -5.19 9.02 -0.73
C VAL A 38 -6.65 9.23 -0.30
N VAL A 39 -7.39 8.15 -0.02
CA VAL A 39 -8.77 8.25 0.46
C VAL A 39 -8.83 8.96 1.82
N HIS A 40 -7.96 8.61 2.77
CA HIS A 40 -7.92 9.26 4.07
C HIS A 40 -7.58 10.75 3.98
N VAL A 41 -6.60 11.12 3.14
CA VAL A 41 -6.24 12.52 2.91
C VAL A 41 -7.41 13.31 2.32
N LYS A 42 -8.07 12.77 1.28
CA LYS A 42 -9.25 13.41 0.68
C LYS A 42 -10.37 13.59 1.70
N HIS A 43 -10.65 12.55 2.49
CA HIS A 43 -11.67 12.60 3.53
C HIS A 43 -11.34 13.62 4.62
N PHE A 44 -10.08 13.68 5.05
CA PHE A 44 -9.60 14.67 6.01
C PHE A 44 -9.85 16.10 5.54
N PHE A 45 -9.45 16.43 4.30
CA PHE A 45 -9.67 17.76 3.74
C PHE A 45 -11.15 18.08 3.49
N ALA A 46 -11.95 17.11 3.03
CA ALA A 46 -13.40 17.29 2.87
C ALA A 46 -14.08 17.59 4.21
N HIS A 47 -13.73 16.86 5.28
CA HIS A 47 -14.25 17.13 6.62
C HIS A 47 -13.77 18.49 7.15
N PHE A 48 -12.53 18.88 6.88
CA PHE A 48 -12.00 20.18 7.27
C PHE A 48 -12.69 21.35 6.55
N SER A 49 -13.05 21.19 5.26
CA SER A 49 -13.75 22.23 4.51
C SER A 49 -15.23 22.34 4.87
N ILE A 50 -15.88 21.25 5.29
CA ILE A 50 -17.29 21.25 5.71
C ILE A 50 -17.47 21.81 7.12
N THR A 51 -16.49 21.64 8.01
CA THR A 51 -16.57 22.08 9.42
C THR A 51 -16.25 23.55 9.65
N ARG A 52 -15.79 24.29 8.62
CA ARG A 52 -15.76 25.75 8.65
C ARG A 52 -17.02 26.27 7.96
N PRO A 53 -18.11 26.62 8.69
CA PRO A 53 -19.06 27.56 8.13
C PRO A 53 -18.24 28.80 7.76
N LEU A 54 -18.22 29.16 6.48
CA LEU A 54 -17.76 30.47 6.04
C LEU A 54 -18.62 31.47 6.82
N LYS A 55 -18.16 31.92 7.98
CA LYS A 55 -18.65 33.12 8.61
C LYS A 55 -18.25 34.20 7.62
N ALA A 56 -19.15 34.47 6.67
CA ALA A 56 -19.14 35.67 5.89
C ALA A 56 -19.16 36.80 6.93
N PHE A 57 -17.98 37.35 7.20
CA PHE A 57 -17.85 38.63 7.86
C PHE A 57 -18.44 39.64 6.87
N HIS A 58 -19.75 39.81 6.95
CA HIS A 58 -20.44 40.96 6.40
C HIS A 58 -20.18 42.09 7.40
N HIS A 59 -19.40 43.08 6.97
CA HIS A 59 -18.98 44.22 7.75
C HIS A 59 -19.46 45.50 7.07
#